data_AF-A0A1F3G9U3-F1
#
_entry.id   AF-A0A1F3G9U3-F1
#
_cell.length_a   1.000
_cell.length_b   1.000
_cell.length_c   1.000
_cell.angle_alpha   90.00
_cell.angle_beta   90.00
_cell.angle_gamma   90.00
#
_symmetry.space_group_name_H-M   'P 1'
#
loop_
_entity.id
_entity.type
_entity.pdbx_description
1 polymer ?
#
loop_
_entity_poly.entity_id
_entity_poly.type
_entity_poly.pdbx_seq_one_letter_code
_entity_poly.pdbx_strand_id
1 'polypeptide(L)'
;MKFSVIYKPTNLFSLKESNSTNSGAKSLLIPSPYSIKMALFNQAITIDGKDIFEAKKSKEFSFIKDATIEYRVSGSFCVNNCFVTIQSLREGTYRGKPSFREYIYLSDNIEIIFDVKSKEAKQYLQKYLYRINYFGKRGCFFQFVGYRDNPVEPNVKEFDAYDFSPGVLQEFDDISSKADFNNIDNFNAANAKRDKKILVIPVINKNSSKSYTHFRCY
;
A
#
# COMPACT_ATOMS: atom_id res chain seq x y z
N MET A 1 -20.20 3.17 -3.47
CA MET A 1 -20.41 1.91 -4.20
C MET A 1 -19.15 1.08 -4.08
N LYS A 2 -19.29 -0.19 -3.70
CA LYS A 2 -18.14 -1.06 -3.48
C LYS A 2 -17.83 -1.92 -4.70
N PHE A 3 -16.55 -2.16 -4.94
CA PHE A 3 -16.02 -3.20 -5.83
C PHE A 3 -14.64 -3.59 -5.31
N SER A 4 -14.09 -4.72 -5.75
CA SER A 4 -12.72 -5.09 -5.39
C SER A 4 -11.90 -5.54 -6.58
N VAL A 5 -10.59 -5.53 -6.35
CA VAL A 5 -9.58 -6.11 -7.20
C VAL A 5 -8.73 -7.07 -6.38
N ILE A 6 -8.41 -8.21 -6.97
CA ILE A 6 -7.63 -9.26 -6.34
C ILE A 6 -6.22 -9.21 -6.92
N TYR A 7 -5.23 -9.15 -6.04
CA TYR A 7 -3.82 -9.24 -6.42
C TYR A 7 -3.16 -10.45 -5.76
N LYS A 8 -2.29 -11.10 -6.52
CA LYS A 8 -1.38 -12.14 -6.04
C LYS A 8 0.01 -11.54 -5.81
N PRO A 9 0.54 -11.53 -4.59
CA PRO A 9 1.96 -11.27 -4.37
C PRO A 9 2.78 -12.33 -5.09
N THR A 10 3.69 -11.93 -5.99
CA THR A 10 4.51 -12.88 -6.77
C THR A 10 5.94 -13.02 -6.26
N ASN A 11 6.32 -12.19 -5.28
CA ASN A 11 7.61 -12.24 -4.61
C ASN A 11 7.49 -11.70 -3.18
N LEU A 12 8.58 -11.82 -2.41
CA LEU A 12 8.71 -11.12 -1.14
C LEU A 12 8.61 -9.60 -1.34
N PHE A 13 7.86 -8.91 -0.48
CA PHE A 13 7.72 -7.46 -0.53
C PHE A 13 8.21 -6.79 0.76
N SER A 14 8.59 -5.51 0.65
CA SER A 14 9.08 -4.70 1.77
C SER A 14 8.51 -3.29 1.68
N LEU A 15 7.36 -3.10 2.32
CA LEU A 15 6.56 -1.89 2.33
C LEU A 15 6.91 -1.08 3.57
N LYS A 16 7.93 -0.22 3.45
CA LYS A 16 8.49 0.53 4.59
C LYS A 16 7.41 1.40 5.26
N GLU A 17 7.28 1.29 6.58
CA GLU A 17 6.47 2.19 7.39
C GLU A 17 7.00 3.63 7.30
N SER A 18 6.11 4.64 7.30
CA SER A 18 6.50 6.03 7.08
C SER A 18 7.43 6.58 8.18
N ASN A 19 7.28 6.12 9.41
CA ASN A 19 8.14 6.50 10.55
C ASN A 19 9.50 5.74 10.58
N SER A 20 9.73 4.79 9.66
CA SER A 20 10.97 4.00 9.64
C SER A 20 12.15 4.73 8.97
N THR A 21 13.31 4.64 9.61
CA THR A 21 14.57 5.18 9.06
C THR A 21 15.08 4.34 7.89
N ASN A 22 15.98 4.89 7.07
CA ASN A 22 16.62 4.12 6.01
C ASN A 22 17.58 3.04 6.56
N SER A 23 18.07 3.14 7.79
CA SER A 23 18.94 2.11 8.39
C SER A 23 18.17 0.99 9.08
N GLY A 24 16.96 1.24 9.58
CA GLY A 24 16.12 0.23 10.21
C GLY A 24 14.67 0.45 9.81
N ALA A 25 14.13 -0.49 9.03
CA ALA A 25 12.80 -0.38 8.46
C ALA A 25 12.02 -1.67 8.64
N LYS A 26 10.90 -1.56 9.38
CA LYS A 26 9.85 -2.56 9.40
C LYS A 26 8.97 -2.46 8.16
N SER A 27 8.30 -3.55 7.82
CA SER A 27 7.40 -3.63 6.68
C SER A 27 5.95 -3.72 7.15
N LEU A 28 5.09 -2.98 6.46
CA LEU A 28 3.64 -3.18 6.50
C LEU A 28 3.30 -4.56 5.93
N LEU A 29 2.39 -5.30 6.57
CA LEU A 29 1.93 -6.62 6.10
C LEU A 29 1.15 -6.51 4.78
N ILE A 30 0.55 -5.36 4.50
CA ILE A 30 -0.22 -5.09 3.29
C ILE A 30 0.16 -3.72 2.69
N PRO A 31 -0.09 -3.47 1.39
CA PRO A 31 0.05 -2.15 0.80
C PRO A 31 -0.76 -1.10 1.56
N SER A 32 -0.21 0.10 1.75
CA SER A 32 -0.98 1.20 2.31
C SER A 32 -1.95 1.78 1.29
N PRO A 33 -3.09 2.36 1.73
CA PRO A 33 -3.98 3.11 0.84
C PRO A 33 -3.23 4.16 0.02
N TYR A 34 -2.29 4.88 0.65
CA TYR A 34 -1.42 5.83 -0.05
C TYR A 34 -0.63 5.16 -1.18
N SER A 35 0.02 4.03 -0.94
CA SER A 35 0.82 3.34 -1.96
C SER A 35 -0.02 2.84 -3.14
N ILE A 36 -1.27 2.44 -2.91
CA ILE A 36 -2.22 2.02 -3.94
C ILE A 36 -2.68 3.22 -4.76
N LYS A 37 -3.05 4.33 -4.11
CA LYS A 37 -3.43 5.58 -4.78
C LYS A 37 -2.27 6.16 -5.59
N MET A 38 -1.04 6.11 -5.08
CA MET A 38 0.15 6.50 -5.84
C MET A 38 0.38 5.61 -7.07
N ALA A 39 0.14 4.30 -6.96
CA ALA A 39 0.23 3.41 -8.11
C ALA A 39 -0.85 3.73 -9.17
N LEU A 40 -2.07 4.07 -8.75
CA LEU A 40 -3.14 4.55 -9.63
C LEU A 40 -2.76 5.85 -10.35
N PHE A 41 -2.26 6.85 -9.62
CA PHE A 41 -1.77 8.10 -10.23
C PHE A 41 -0.66 7.82 -11.25
N ASN A 42 0.31 6.98 -10.89
CA ASN A 42 1.39 6.63 -11.80
C ASN A 42 0.89 5.98 -13.09
N GLN A 43 -0.06 5.04 -13.01
CA GLN A 43 -0.65 4.40 -14.19
C GLN A 43 -1.47 5.38 -15.03
N ALA A 44 -2.26 6.25 -14.39
CA ALA A 44 -3.02 7.28 -15.09
C ALA A 44 -2.11 8.26 -15.84
N ILE A 45 -1.06 8.78 -15.17
CA ILE A 45 -0.07 9.67 -15.79
C ILE A 45 0.65 8.97 -16.95
N THR A 46 1.00 7.69 -16.80
CA THR A 46 1.72 6.93 -17.83
C THR A 46 0.89 6.74 -19.11
N ILE A 47 -0.43 6.61 -18.99
CA ILE A 47 -1.32 6.26 -20.11
C ILE A 47 -1.97 7.51 -20.71
N ASP A 48 -2.50 8.38 -19.87
CA ASP A 48 -3.32 9.53 -20.27
C ASP A 48 -2.57 10.87 -20.17
N GLY A 49 -1.36 10.87 -19.62
CA GLY A 49 -0.60 12.09 -19.33
C GLY A 49 -0.97 12.74 -18.00
N LYS A 50 -0.14 13.67 -17.54
CA LYS A 50 -0.33 14.36 -16.24
C LYS A 50 -1.41 15.43 -16.29
N ASP A 51 -1.67 16.01 -17.46
CA ASP A 51 -2.49 17.21 -17.65
C ASP A 51 -3.94 16.99 -17.18
N ILE A 52 -4.42 15.75 -17.17
CA ILE A 52 -5.74 15.35 -16.64
C ILE A 52 -5.94 15.72 -15.15
N PHE A 53 -4.84 15.91 -14.41
CA PHE A 53 -4.87 16.25 -12.98
C PHE A 53 -4.57 17.72 -12.70
N GLU A 54 -4.07 18.48 -13.67
CA GLU A 54 -3.63 19.87 -13.47
C GLU A 54 -4.81 20.85 -13.34
N ALA A 55 -5.97 20.50 -13.89
CA ALA A 55 -7.17 21.31 -13.74
C ALA A 55 -7.59 21.44 -12.27
N LYS A 56 -7.86 22.68 -11.84
CA LYS A 56 -8.38 22.96 -10.50
C LYS A 56 -9.71 22.20 -10.31
N LYS A 57 -9.76 21.33 -9.30
CA LYS A 57 -10.88 20.39 -9.04
C LYS A 57 -11.06 19.32 -10.13
N SER A 58 -9.97 18.80 -10.69
CA SER A 58 -9.98 17.60 -11.53
C SER A 58 -10.84 16.50 -10.89
N LYS A 59 -11.79 15.97 -11.67
CA LYS A 59 -12.68 14.90 -11.23
C LYS A 59 -11.88 13.61 -11.09
N GLU A 60 -10.96 13.38 -12.02
CA GLU A 60 -10.02 12.27 -12.11
C GLU A 60 -9.13 12.20 -10.86
N PHE A 61 -8.60 13.35 -10.44
CA PHE A 61 -7.85 13.46 -9.19
C PHE A 61 -8.70 13.04 -8.00
N SER A 62 -9.95 13.53 -7.97
CA SER A 62 -10.90 13.23 -6.89
C SER A 62 -11.33 11.75 -6.89
N PHE A 63 -11.45 11.10 -8.06
CA PHE A 63 -11.77 9.68 -8.17
C PHE A 63 -10.73 8.79 -7.49
N ILE A 64 -9.44 9.13 -7.60
CA ILE A 64 -8.36 8.39 -6.92
C ILE A 64 -8.25 8.80 -5.45
N LYS A 65 -8.22 10.11 -5.17
CA LYS A 65 -8.02 10.64 -3.80
C LYS A 65 -9.12 10.21 -2.84
N ASP A 66 -10.37 10.36 -3.24
CA ASP A 66 -11.53 10.16 -2.37
C ASP A 66 -11.95 8.68 -2.28
N ALA A 67 -11.34 7.78 -3.06
CA ALA A 67 -11.62 6.36 -2.96
C ALA A 67 -11.23 5.86 -1.56
N THR A 68 -12.19 5.26 -0.85
CA THR A 68 -11.92 4.58 0.41
C THR A 68 -11.41 3.18 0.11
N ILE A 69 -10.32 2.77 0.76
CA ILE A 69 -9.67 1.49 0.51
C ILE A 69 -9.76 0.63 1.78
N GLU A 70 -10.35 -0.55 1.63
CA GLU A 70 -10.47 -1.58 2.66
C GLU A 70 -9.81 -2.88 2.15
N TYR A 71 -9.62 -3.86 3.02
CA TYR A 71 -8.92 -5.10 2.66
C TYR A 71 -9.64 -6.33 3.17
N ARG A 72 -9.59 -7.37 2.34
CA ARG A 72 -9.79 -8.75 2.76
C ARG A 72 -8.49 -9.52 2.55
N VAL A 73 -7.91 -9.98 3.66
CA VAL A 73 -6.69 -10.79 3.69
C VAL A 73 -6.97 -12.18 4.25
N SER A 74 -6.19 -13.16 3.82
CA SER A 74 -6.27 -14.55 4.27
C SER A 74 -4.88 -15.21 4.21
N GLY A 75 -4.80 -16.48 4.61
CA GLY A 75 -3.56 -17.23 4.55
C GLY A 75 -2.55 -16.87 5.64
N SER A 76 -1.27 -16.95 5.31
CA SER A 76 -0.14 -16.74 6.20
C SER A 76 0.77 -15.62 5.72
N PHE A 77 1.25 -14.81 6.65
CA PHE A 77 2.33 -13.86 6.43
C PHE A 77 3.60 -14.38 7.11
N CYS A 78 4.68 -14.55 6.36
CA CYS A 78 6.00 -14.82 6.93
C CYS A 78 6.87 -13.58 6.75
N VAL A 79 7.17 -12.92 7.85
CA VAL A 79 8.03 -11.74 7.92
C VAL A 79 9.44 -12.21 8.17
N ASN A 80 10.33 -12.05 7.19
CA ASN A 80 11.74 -12.37 7.28
C ASN A 80 12.56 -11.14 7.71
N ASN A 81 13.30 -11.27 8.80
CA ASN A 81 14.15 -10.25 9.39
C ASN A 81 15.59 -10.38 8.84
N CYS A 82 15.98 -9.45 7.99
CA CYS A 82 17.27 -9.49 7.30
C CYS A 82 18.16 -8.31 7.67
N PHE A 83 19.46 -8.56 7.82
CA PHE A 83 20.49 -7.53 7.77
C PHE A 83 21.08 -7.48 6.37
N VAL A 84 21.03 -6.30 5.76
CA VAL A 84 21.58 -6.02 4.43
C VAL A 84 22.60 -4.90 4.51
N THR A 85 23.60 -4.90 3.62
CA THR A 85 24.55 -3.79 3.53
C THR A 85 24.07 -2.81 2.47
N ILE A 86 23.78 -1.57 2.87
CA ILE A 86 23.47 -0.49 1.93
C ILE A 86 24.76 0.23 1.58
N GLN A 87 25.10 0.24 0.29
CA GLN A 87 26.23 0.98 -0.24
C GLN A 87 25.82 2.42 -0.51
N SER A 88 26.61 3.38 -0.04
CA SER A 88 26.45 4.79 -0.38
C SER A 88 27.75 5.33 -0.94
N LEU A 89 27.67 6.04 -2.08
CA LEU A 89 28.80 6.74 -2.66
C LEU A 89 29.03 8.04 -1.90
N ARG A 90 30.20 8.20 -1.29
CA ARG A 90 30.64 9.43 -0.62
C ARG A 90 32.07 9.70 -1.03
N GLU A 91 32.36 10.91 -1.50
CA GLU A 91 33.74 11.33 -1.85
C GLU A 91 34.40 10.35 -2.84
N GLY A 92 33.64 9.83 -3.81
CA GLY A 92 34.15 8.89 -4.81
C GLY A 92 34.38 7.44 -4.33
N THR A 93 34.09 7.12 -3.06
CA THR A 93 34.22 5.76 -2.51
C THR A 93 32.88 5.21 -2.01
N TYR A 94 32.66 3.91 -2.22
CA TYR A 94 31.50 3.22 -1.65
C TYR A 94 31.77 2.84 -0.20
N ARG A 95 30.89 3.28 0.69
CA ARG A 95 30.88 2.86 2.09
C ARG A 95 29.61 2.08 2.38
N GLY A 96 29.78 0.85 2.85
CA GLY A 96 28.69 -0.02 3.27
C GLY A 96 28.26 0.26 4.70
N LYS A 97 26.96 0.38 4.92
CA LYS A 97 26.36 0.45 6.28
C LYS A 97 25.41 -0.73 6.49
N PRO A 98 25.54 -1.51 7.58
CA PRO A 98 24.57 -2.54 7.91
C PRO A 98 23.21 -1.89 8.17
N SER A 99 22.16 -2.49 7.63
CA SER A 99 20.79 -1.99 7.71
C SER A 99 19.82 -3.14 7.91
N PHE A 100 18.84 -2.93 8.77
CA PHE A 100 17.77 -3.89 9.03
C PHE A 100 16.61 -3.71 8.04
N ARG A 101 16.10 -4.82 7.52
CA ARG A 101 14.97 -4.89 6.59
C ARG A 101 14.07 -6.08 6.90
N GLU A 102 12.77 -5.83 6.85
CA GLU A 102 11.77 -6.88 6.79
C GLU A 102 11.32 -7.11 5.34
N TYR A 103 11.17 -8.39 5.01
CA TYR A 103 10.60 -8.89 3.75
C TYR A 103 9.46 -9.84 4.06
N ILE A 104 8.34 -9.70 3.36
CA ILE A 104 7.12 -10.40 3.68
C ILE A 104 6.75 -11.34 2.54
N TYR A 105 6.57 -12.60 2.89
CA TYR A 105 5.85 -13.57 2.07
C TYR A 105 4.39 -13.58 2.50
N LEU A 106 3.46 -13.47 1.55
CA LEU A 106 2.04 -13.71 1.79
C LEU A 106 1.62 -14.92 0.94
N SER A 107 1.06 -15.94 1.58
CA SER A 107 0.73 -17.22 0.94
C SER A 107 -0.50 -17.18 0.05
N ASP A 108 -1.35 -16.16 0.20
CA ASP A 108 -2.64 -16.05 -0.46
C ASP A 108 -2.78 -14.73 -1.24
N ASN A 109 -3.87 -14.60 -1.98
CA ASN A 109 -4.20 -13.35 -2.63
C ASN A 109 -4.67 -12.30 -1.60
N ILE A 110 -4.44 -11.04 -1.92
CA ILE A 110 -5.04 -9.89 -1.24
C ILE A 110 -6.20 -9.37 -2.08
N GLU A 111 -7.35 -9.17 -1.45
CA GLU A 111 -8.48 -8.47 -2.05
C GLU A 111 -8.49 -7.04 -1.53
N ILE A 112 -8.35 -6.08 -2.45
CA ILE A 112 -8.37 -4.65 -2.18
C ILE A 112 -9.74 -4.13 -2.58
N ILE A 113 -10.48 -3.63 -1.62
CA ILE A 113 -11.88 -3.20 -1.76
C ILE A 113 -11.91 -1.69 -1.85
N PHE A 114 -12.57 -1.17 -2.87
CA PHE A 114 -12.73 0.25 -3.13
C PHE A 114 -14.18 0.65 -2.91
N ASP A 115 -14.41 1.63 -2.04
CA ASP A 115 -15.68 2.36 -1.97
C ASP A 115 -15.54 3.73 -2.66
N VAL A 116 -16.32 3.92 -3.72
CA VAL A 116 -16.28 5.13 -4.56
C VAL A 116 -17.65 5.78 -4.71
N LYS A 117 -17.66 7.09 -4.93
CA LYS A 117 -18.91 7.89 -4.95
C LYS A 117 -19.78 7.68 -6.20
N SER A 118 -19.23 7.23 -7.32
CA SER A 118 -19.96 7.14 -8.60
C SER A 118 -19.50 5.95 -9.46
N LYS A 119 -20.37 5.56 -10.41
CA LYS A 119 -20.05 4.53 -11.42
C LYS A 119 -18.89 4.95 -12.32
N GLU A 120 -18.82 6.24 -12.63
CA GLU A 120 -17.73 6.86 -13.40
C GLU A 120 -16.39 6.70 -12.67
N ALA A 121 -16.34 6.96 -11.35
CA ALA A 121 -15.14 6.74 -10.55
C ALA A 121 -14.71 5.27 -10.57
N LYS A 122 -15.65 4.33 -10.42
CA LYS A 122 -15.37 2.89 -10.52
C LYS A 122 -14.75 2.53 -11.88
N GLN A 123 -15.36 2.96 -12.98
CA GLN A 123 -14.85 2.71 -14.33
C GLN A 123 -13.46 3.33 -14.53
N TYR A 124 -13.26 4.55 -14.02
CA TYR A 124 -11.97 5.24 -14.08
C TYR A 124 -10.88 4.46 -13.33
N LEU A 125 -11.14 3.98 -12.11
CA LEU A 125 -10.17 3.18 -11.37
C LEU A 125 -9.91 1.82 -12.05
N GLN A 126 -10.96 1.15 -12.53
CA GLN A 126 -10.84 -0.12 -13.25
C GLN A 126 -10.02 -0.01 -14.54
N LYS A 127 -9.98 1.16 -15.20
CA LYS A 127 -9.10 1.41 -16.36
C LYS A 127 -7.61 1.18 -16.03
N TYR A 128 -7.18 1.43 -14.79
CA TYR A 128 -5.78 1.42 -14.38
C TYR A 128 -5.39 0.26 -13.47
N LEU A 129 -6.30 -0.22 -12.61
CA LEU A 129 -5.97 -1.22 -11.59
C LEU A 129 -5.33 -2.49 -12.20
N TYR A 130 -5.85 -3.06 -13.29
CA TYR A 130 -5.29 -4.27 -13.90
C TYR A 130 -3.88 -4.11 -14.48
N ARG A 131 -3.37 -2.87 -14.58
CA ARG A 131 -2.03 -2.54 -15.10
C ARG A 131 -0.99 -2.34 -14.00
N ILE A 132 -1.41 -2.31 -12.74
CA ILE A 132 -0.52 -2.14 -11.61
C ILE A 132 0.19 -3.47 -11.34
N ASN A 133 1.53 -3.45 -11.36
CA ASN A 133 2.36 -4.63 -11.14
C ASN A 133 3.16 -4.60 -9.83
N TYR A 134 3.11 -3.49 -9.10
CA TYR A 134 3.77 -3.34 -7.80
C TYR A 134 3.11 -2.24 -6.98
N PHE A 135 3.25 -2.34 -5.66
CA PHE A 135 2.86 -1.28 -4.73
C PHE A 135 4.07 -0.80 -3.92
N GLY A 136 4.18 0.51 -3.72
CA GLY A 136 5.31 1.10 -3.01
C GLY A 136 6.62 0.98 -3.80
N LYS A 137 7.51 0.08 -3.39
CA LYS A 137 8.82 -0.09 -4.07
C LYS A 137 8.67 -0.95 -5.31
N ARG A 138 9.46 -0.66 -6.36
CA ARG A 138 9.46 -1.40 -7.63
C ARG A 138 9.68 -2.92 -7.50
N GLY A 139 10.39 -3.37 -6.47
CA GLY A 139 10.62 -4.81 -6.22
C GLY A 139 9.49 -5.53 -5.48
N CYS A 140 8.44 -4.82 -5.05
CA CYS A 140 7.28 -5.40 -4.35
C CYS A 140 6.21 -5.80 -5.36
N PHE A 141 6.41 -6.91 -6.07
CA PHE A 141 5.56 -7.30 -7.19
C PHE A 141 4.23 -7.91 -6.76
N PHE A 142 3.16 -7.45 -7.41
CA PHE A 142 1.79 -7.94 -7.27
C PHE A 142 1.20 -8.12 -8.65
N GLN A 143 0.63 -9.29 -8.91
CA GLN A 143 -0.01 -9.61 -10.18
C GLN A 143 -1.53 -9.48 -10.04
N PHE A 144 -2.15 -8.74 -10.97
CA PHE A 144 -3.60 -8.69 -11.06
C PHE A 144 -4.18 -10.08 -11.34
N VAL A 145 -5.22 -10.46 -10.60
CA VAL A 145 -5.93 -11.74 -10.76
C VAL A 145 -7.32 -11.52 -11.36
N GLY A 146 -8.06 -10.52 -10.87
CA GLY A 146 -9.42 -10.27 -11.33
C GLY A 146 -10.13 -9.18 -10.54
N TYR A 147 -11.31 -8.80 -11.01
CA TYR A 147 -12.23 -7.91 -10.29
C TYR A 147 -13.39 -8.70 -9.67
N ARG A 148 -14.00 -8.12 -8.64
CA ARG A 148 -15.34 -8.50 -8.18
C ARG A 148 -16.21 -7.26 -8.04
N ASP A 149 -17.40 -7.32 -8.62
CA ASP A 149 -18.38 -6.24 -8.46
C ASP A 149 -19.01 -6.26 -7.07
N ASN A 150 -19.14 -7.45 -6.47
CA ASN A 150 -19.62 -7.66 -5.11
C ASN A 150 -18.45 -8.22 -4.28
N PRO A 151 -17.71 -7.36 -3.57
CA PRO A 151 -16.55 -7.78 -2.78
C PRO A 151 -16.97 -8.59 -1.55
N VAL A 152 -16.03 -9.40 -1.04
CA VAL A 152 -16.19 -10.02 0.29
C VAL A 152 -16.07 -8.94 1.37
N GLU A 153 -16.77 -9.13 2.49
CA GLU A 153 -16.65 -8.23 3.64
C GLU A 153 -15.18 -8.07 4.08
N PRO A 154 -14.72 -6.83 4.34
CA PRO A 154 -13.36 -6.57 4.79
C PRO A 154 -13.14 -7.18 6.17
N ASN A 155 -11.93 -7.71 6.39
CA ASN A 155 -11.52 -8.23 7.70
C ASN A 155 -10.39 -7.41 8.34
N VAL A 156 -9.77 -6.52 7.59
CA VAL A 156 -8.88 -5.49 8.14
C VAL A 156 -9.73 -4.30 8.53
N LYS A 157 -9.70 -3.92 9.81
CA LYS A 157 -10.50 -2.83 10.36
C LYS A 157 -9.63 -1.65 10.74
N GLU A 158 -10.19 -0.45 10.74
CA GLU A 158 -9.57 0.67 11.44
C GLU A 158 -9.66 0.41 12.95
N PHE A 159 -8.62 0.76 13.70
CA PHE A 159 -8.57 0.55 15.14
C PHE A 159 -9.58 1.46 15.85
N ASP A 160 -10.46 0.86 16.64
CA ASP A 160 -11.39 1.55 17.53
C ASP A 160 -11.16 1.05 18.96
N ALA A 161 -11.00 1.99 19.90
CA ALA A 161 -10.81 1.67 21.31
C ALA A 161 -12.07 1.06 21.96
N TYR A 162 -13.24 1.27 21.36
CA TYR A 162 -14.53 0.78 21.87
C TYR A 162 -14.99 -0.53 21.20
N ASP A 163 -14.52 -0.84 19.99
CA ASP A 163 -14.76 -2.10 19.27
C ASP A 163 -13.46 -2.90 19.11
N PHE A 164 -13.05 -3.58 20.17
CA PHE A 164 -11.81 -4.35 20.18
C PHE A 164 -11.86 -5.50 19.17
N SER A 165 -10.92 -5.49 18.22
CA SER A 165 -10.69 -6.58 17.28
C SER A 165 -9.25 -7.12 17.48
N PRO A 166 -9.06 -8.45 17.67
CA PRO A 166 -7.72 -9.00 17.88
C PRO A 166 -6.90 -8.95 16.59
N GLY A 167 -5.61 -8.64 16.69
CA GLY A 167 -4.74 -8.59 15.51
C GLY A 167 -3.47 -7.79 15.74
N VAL A 168 -2.74 -7.55 14.65
CA VAL A 168 -1.56 -6.69 14.65
C VAL A 168 -1.97 -5.28 14.24
N LEU A 169 -1.63 -4.30 15.06
CA LEU A 169 -1.80 -2.88 14.76
C LEU A 169 -0.63 -2.37 13.93
N GLN A 170 -0.91 -1.75 12.78
CA GLN A 170 0.09 -1.01 12.01
C GLN A 170 -0.46 0.35 11.60
N GLU A 171 0.42 1.36 11.55
CA GLU A 171 0.08 2.69 11.08
C GLU A 171 0.28 2.78 9.56
N PHE A 172 -0.75 3.22 8.86
CA PHE A 172 -0.80 3.36 7.41
C PHE A 172 -1.02 4.81 7.00
N ASP A 173 -0.30 5.24 5.96
CA ASP A 173 -0.57 6.52 5.31
C ASP A 173 -1.73 6.38 4.31
N ASP A 174 -2.55 7.41 4.20
CA ASP A 174 -3.49 7.68 3.11
C ASP A 174 -3.31 9.13 2.62
N ILE A 175 -3.82 9.44 1.43
CA ILE A 175 -3.80 10.81 0.90
C ILE A 175 -4.81 11.66 1.68
N SER A 176 -4.36 12.82 2.15
CA SER A 176 -5.23 13.72 2.89
C SER A 176 -6.39 14.23 2.04
N SER A 177 -7.57 14.36 2.62
CA SER A 177 -8.74 14.95 1.95
C SER A 177 -8.47 16.37 1.41
N LYS A 178 -7.54 17.10 2.06
CA LYS A 178 -7.08 18.46 1.73
C LYS A 178 -5.91 18.51 0.73
N ALA A 179 -5.49 17.36 0.21
CA ALA A 179 -4.45 17.29 -0.82
C ALA A 179 -5.00 17.74 -2.17
N ASP A 180 -4.17 18.43 -2.93
CA ASP A 180 -4.33 18.69 -4.36
C ASP A 180 -3.25 17.95 -5.15
N PHE A 181 -3.27 18.07 -6.48
CA PHE A 181 -2.31 17.37 -7.34
C PHE A 181 -0.86 17.84 -7.11
N ASN A 182 -0.63 19.09 -6.72
CA ASN A 182 0.73 19.58 -6.41
C ASN A 182 1.34 18.82 -5.22
N ASN A 183 0.53 18.34 -4.28
CA ASN A 183 1.00 17.52 -3.16
C ASN A 183 1.38 16.07 -3.58
N ILE A 184 1.06 15.66 -4.80
CA ILE A 184 1.31 14.32 -5.35
C ILE A 184 2.40 14.34 -6.42
N ASP A 185 2.54 15.45 -7.14
CA ASP A 185 3.56 15.65 -8.17
C ASP A 185 4.97 15.71 -7.56
N ASN A 186 5.83 14.77 -7.95
CA ASN A 186 7.22 14.71 -7.49
C ASN A 186 8.10 15.84 -8.05
N PHE A 187 7.63 16.55 -9.08
CA PHE A 187 8.33 17.70 -9.66
C PHE A 187 7.91 19.03 -9.03
N ASN A 188 6.90 19.01 -8.16
CA ASN A 188 6.47 20.19 -7.42
C ASN A 188 7.19 20.28 -6.06
N ALA A 189 7.41 21.50 -5.57
CA ALA A 189 8.04 21.73 -4.26
C ALA A 189 7.06 21.56 -3.07
N ALA A 190 5.76 21.40 -3.34
CA ALA A 190 4.76 21.23 -2.31
C ALA A 190 4.94 19.92 -1.54
N ASN A 191 4.88 19.99 -0.22
CA ASN A 191 5.00 18.80 0.62
C ASN A 191 3.83 17.84 0.41
N ALA A 192 4.10 16.54 0.52
CA ALA A 192 3.06 15.52 0.50
C ALA A 192 2.13 15.67 1.72
N LYS A 193 0.82 15.74 1.49
CA LYS A 193 -0.20 15.76 2.55
C LYS A 193 -0.78 14.37 2.75
N ARG A 194 -0.49 13.78 3.91
CA ARG A 194 -0.90 12.41 4.25
C ARG A 194 -1.63 12.41 5.59
N ASP A 195 -2.72 11.66 5.63
CA ASP A 195 -3.42 11.34 6.86
C ASP A 195 -2.95 9.95 7.32
N LYS A 196 -2.92 9.72 8.64
CA LYS A 196 -2.52 8.45 9.23
C LYS A 196 -3.74 7.69 9.72
N LYS A 197 -3.77 6.39 9.52
CA LYS A 197 -4.79 5.46 10.02
C LYS A 197 -4.10 4.29 10.70
N ILE A 198 -4.63 3.83 11.82
CA ILE A 198 -4.16 2.61 12.46
C ILE A 198 -5.10 1.49 12.03
N LEU A 199 -4.58 0.47 11.37
CA LEU A 199 -5.37 -0.68 10.97
C LEU A 199 -5.03 -1.91 11.83
N VAL A 200 -6.06 -2.66 12.17
CA VAL A 200 -6.00 -3.97 12.82
C VAL A 200 -5.98 -5.04 11.72
N ILE A 201 -4.85 -5.73 11.58
CA ILE A 201 -4.70 -6.85 10.65
C ILE A 201 -5.05 -8.14 11.42
N PRO A 202 -6.05 -8.92 11.00
CA PRO A 202 -6.63 -10.01 11.78
C PRO A 202 -5.76 -11.27 11.70
N VAL A 203 -4.58 -11.19 12.29
CA VAL A 203 -3.60 -12.27 12.31
C VAL A 203 -3.16 -12.60 13.73
N ILE A 204 -2.77 -13.87 13.93
CA ILE A 204 -2.15 -14.35 15.16
C ILE A 204 -0.72 -14.80 14.88
N ASN A 205 0.19 -14.54 15.82
CA ASN A 205 1.55 -15.07 15.77
C ASN A 205 1.50 -16.59 16.02
N LYS A 206 1.94 -17.38 15.04
CA LYS A 206 2.05 -18.84 15.13
C LYS A 206 3.42 -19.29 15.58
N ASN A 207 4.46 -18.61 15.13
CA ASN A 207 5.85 -18.88 15.50
C ASN A 207 6.70 -17.63 15.25
N SER A 208 7.74 -17.42 16.06
CA SER A 208 8.70 -16.35 15.86
C SER A 208 10.08 -16.73 16.36
N SER A 209 11.09 -16.27 15.64
CA SER A 209 12.49 -16.34 16.03
C SER A 209 13.17 -15.00 15.75
N LYS A 210 14.48 -14.90 16.00
CA LYS A 210 15.26 -13.72 15.61
C LYS A 210 15.16 -13.42 14.11
N SER A 211 15.11 -14.46 13.28
CA SER A 211 15.20 -14.33 11.82
C SER A 211 13.85 -14.19 11.13
N TYR A 212 12.73 -14.51 11.78
CA TYR A 212 11.42 -14.37 11.15
C TYR A 212 10.26 -14.38 12.16
N THR A 213 9.10 -13.93 11.72
CA THR A 213 7.81 -14.07 12.40
C THR A 213 6.77 -14.63 11.43
N HIS A 214 6.09 -15.70 11.81
CA HIS A 214 4.98 -16.29 11.06
C HIS A 214 3.65 -15.90 11.70
N PHE A 215 2.88 -15.13 10.95
CA PHE A 215 1.50 -14.78 11.25
C PHE A 215 0.53 -15.61 10.40
N ARG A 216 -0.63 -15.95 10.95
CA ARG A 216 -1.73 -16.60 10.22
C ARG A 216 -3.04 -15.86 10.47
N CYS A 217 -3.80 -15.60 9.40
CA CYS A 217 -5.15 -15.07 9.50
C CYS A 217 -6.07 -16.09 10.20
N TYR A 218 -6.99 -15.58 11.02
CA TYR A 218 -8.07 -16.38 11.60
C TYR A 218 -9.41 -16.09 10.90
#